data_AF-A0A941EH99-F1
#
_entry.id   AF-A0A941EH99-F1
#
_cell.length_a   1.000
_cell.length_b   1.000
_cell.length_c   1.000
_cell.angle_alpha   90.00
_cell.angle_beta   90.00
_cell.angle_gamma   90.00
#
_symmetry.space_group_name_H-M   'P 1'
#
loop_
_entity.id
_entity.type
_entity.pdbx_description
1 polymer ?
#
loop_
_entity_poly.entity_id
_entity_poly.type
_entity_poly.pdbx_seq_one_letter_code
_entity_poly.pdbx_strand_id
1 'polypeptide(L)'
;MVPEWLEVDSAGVVVFRVENQHCASWGVSAGSASSDDPPVLVDVGDGWRPYSDQLTLALVEMVLPEAMFSADQRACDNRELDEVADATLIDGFERLPLPDFPFWAGLDESPLRWFAGPDVLLRDDGGGWLWVHARTPEALQVVRERLPGGWMFGASAGPPGCNQPVARTVAQVPAS
;
A
#
# COMPACT_ATOMS: atom_id res chain seq x y z
N MET A 1 -1.66 -17.73 10.50
CA MET A 1 -2.14 -16.53 11.23
C MET A 1 -3.65 -16.55 11.08
N VAL A 2 -4.40 -16.59 12.18
CA VAL A 2 -5.87 -16.41 12.14
C VAL A 2 -6.17 -14.94 12.47
N PRO A 3 -7.21 -14.33 11.90
CA PRO A 3 -7.57 -12.97 12.27
C PRO A 3 -7.88 -12.91 13.78
N GLU A 4 -7.32 -11.92 14.49
CA GLU A 4 -7.59 -11.74 15.94
C GLU A 4 -9.02 -11.29 16.21
N TRP A 5 -9.65 -10.64 15.23
CA TRP A 5 -11.04 -10.20 15.29
C TRP A 5 -11.64 -10.17 13.88
N LEU A 6 -12.93 -10.47 13.80
CA LEU A 6 -13.74 -10.35 12.59
C LEU A 6 -15.06 -9.75 13.04
N GLU A 7 -15.40 -8.57 12.53
CA GLU A 7 -16.63 -7.87 12.90
C GLU A 7 -17.54 -7.70 11.68
N VAL A 8 -18.85 -7.70 11.94
CA VAL A 8 -19.86 -7.32 10.94
C VAL A 8 -20.36 -5.95 11.32
N ASP A 9 -20.21 -4.99 10.43
CA ASP A 9 -20.64 -3.62 10.66
C ASP A 9 -22.17 -3.47 10.53
N SER A 10 -22.67 -2.25 10.73
CA SER A 10 -24.10 -1.95 10.61
C SER A 10 -24.64 -2.05 9.18
N ALA A 11 -23.78 -2.01 8.16
CA ALA A 11 -24.13 -2.20 6.75
C ALA A 11 -24.12 -3.68 6.33
N GLY A 12 -23.76 -4.61 7.24
CA GLY A 12 -23.69 -6.04 6.94
C GLY A 12 -22.43 -6.42 6.17
N VAL A 13 -21.34 -5.66 6.34
CA VAL A 13 -20.02 -5.95 5.78
C VAL A 13 -19.15 -6.61 6.84
N VAL A 14 -18.56 -7.75 6.49
CA VAL A 14 -17.57 -8.45 7.29
C VAL A 14 -16.22 -7.75 7.07
N VAL A 15 -15.79 -6.96 8.05
CA VAL A 15 -14.54 -6.19 8.00
C VAL A 15 -13.38 -7.13 8.33
N PHE A 16 -12.38 -7.18 7.44
CA PHE A 16 -11.20 -8.04 7.62
C PHE A 16 -9.88 -7.26 7.64
N ARG A 17 -9.88 -5.99 7.25
CA ARG A 17 -8.71 -5.10 7.33
C ARG A 17 -9.14 -3.69 7.67
N VAL A 18 -8.36 -3.05 8.53
CA VAL A 18 -8.44 -1.62 8.81
C VAL A 18 -7.05 -1.03 8.64
N GLU A 19 -6.98 0.11 7.97
CA GLU A 19 -5.75 0.85 7.71
C GLU A 19 -5.12 1.36 9.02
N ASN A 20 -3.79 1.51 9.03
CA ASN A 20 -3.06 2.08 10.14
C ASN A 20 -3.40 3.56 10.36
N GLN A 21 -4.28 3.83 11.33
CA GLN A 21 -4.92 5.11 11.70
C GLN A 21 -6.43 5.14 11.45
N HIS A 22 -7.02 4.01 11.03
CA HIS A 22 -8.45 3.87 10.81
C HIS A 22 -8.99 4.81 9.71
N CYS A 23 -8.16 5.23 8.75
CA CYS A 23 -8.62 6.10 7.67
C CYS A 23 -9.31 5.34 6.52
N ALA A 24 -9.11 4.02 6.44
CA ALA A 24 -9.83 3.16 5.51
C ALA A 24 -10.10 1.78 6.14
N SER A 25 -11.20 1.15 5.73
CA SER A 25 -11.57 -0.22 6.11
C SER A 25 -11.90 -1.02 4.86
N TRP A 26 -11.59 -2.33 4.87
CA TRP A 26 -11.93 -3.26 3.80
C TRP A 26 -12.72 -4.44 4.33
N GLY A 27 -13.68 -4.88 3.53
CA GLY A 27 -14.57 -5.96 3.91
C GLY A 27 -15.26 -6.62 2.74
N VAL A 28 -15.97 -7.70 3.05
CA VAL A 28 -16.83 -8.44 2.11
C VAL A 28 -18.27 -8.36 2.59
N SER A 29 -19.24 -8.25 1.68
CA SER A 29 -20.65 -8.30 2.11
C SER A 29 -20.95 -9.65 2.77
N ALA A 30 -21.65 -9.65 3.89
CA ALA A 30 -22.06 -10.89 4.56
C ALA A 30 -22.90 -11.80 3.65
N GLY A 31 -23.64 -11.21 2.71
CA GLY A 31 -24.42 -11.95 1.71
C GLY A 31 -23.56 -12.68 0.67
N SER A 32 -22.35 -12.18 0.38
CA SER A 32 -21.40 -12.79 -0.55
C SER A 32 -20.28 -13.58 0.13
N ALA A 33 -20.15 -13.50 1.46
CA ALA A 33 -19.06 -14.12 2.23
C ALA A 33 -18.97 -15.65 2.12
N SER A 34 -20.01 -16.32 1.61
CA SER A 34 -20.01 -17.76 1.32
C SER A 34 -19.50 -18.12 -0.07
N SER A 35 -19.26 -17.13 -0.93
CA SER A 35 -18.57 -17.30 -2.21
C SER A 35 -17.10 -17.67 -1.97
N ASP A 36 -16.52 -18.46 -2.88
CA ASP A 36 -15.11 -18.85 -2.79
C ASP A 36 -14.16 -17.65 -2.88
N ASP A 37 -14.51 -16.66 -3.70
CA ASP A 37 -13.72 -15.43 -3.89
C ASP A 37 -14.65 -14.20 -4.00
N PRO A 38 -15.16 -13.69 -2.87
CA PRO A 38 -16.16 -12.62 -2.87
C PRO A 38 -15.58 -11.26 -3.27
N PRO A 39 -16.38 -10.35 -3.86
CA PRO A 39 -15.97 -8.97 -4.07
C PRO A 39 -15.64 -8.25 -2.76
N VAL A 40 -14.66 -7.37 -2.82
CA VAL A 40 -14.18 -6.55 -1.71
C VAL A 40 -14.66 -5.11 -1.87
N LEU A 41 -15.08 -4.55 -0.74
CA LEU A 41 -15.48 -3.17 -0.58
C LEU A 41 -14.40 -2.43 0.23
N VAL A 42 -14.31 -1.12 0.01
CA VAL A 42 -13.52 -0.18 0.82
C VAL A 42 -14.42 0.92 1.34
N ASP A 43 -14.23 1.33 2.60
CA ASP A 43 -14.87 2.50 3.20
C ASP A 43 -13.79 3.45 3.71
N VAL A 44 -13.83 4.71 3.27
CA VAL A 44 -12.89 5.78 3.65
C VAL A 44 -13.56 6.85 4.51
N GLY A 45 -14.72 6.53 5.10
CA GLY A 45 -15.53 7.41 5.93
C GLY A 45 -16.77 8.00 5.23
N ASP A 46 -16.98 7.69 3.94
CA ASP A 46 -18.13 8.09 3.14
C ASP A 46 -19.04 6.92 2.73
N GLY A 47 -18.77 5.73 3.26
CA GLY A 47 -19.52 4.50 3.03
C GLY A 47 -18.81 3.54 2.09
N TRP A 48 -19.32 2.30 2.06
CA TRP A 48 -18.71 1.22 1.29
C TRP A 48 -18.80 1.43 -0.22
N ARG A 49 -17.64 1.39 -0.89
CA ARG A 49 -17.46 1.47 -2.34
C ARG A 49 -16.77 0.20 -2.88
N PRO A 50 -16.98 -0.18 -4.15
CA PRO A 50 -16.26 -1.28 -4.76
C PRO A 50 -14.74 -1.06 -4.75
N TYR A 51 -13.98 -2.09 -4.38
CA TYR A 51 -12.51 -2.06 -4.36
C TYR A 51 -11.90 -3.10 -5.29
N SER A 52 -12.37 -4.34 -5.23
CA SER A 52 -11.93 -5.41 -6.13
C SER A 52 -13.05 -6.42 -6.32
N ASP A 53 -13.12 -7.06 -7.48
CA ASP A 53 -14.09 -8.12 -7.75
C ASP A 53 -13.74 -9.44 -7.05
N GLN A 54 -12.50 -9.60 -6.57
CA GLN A 54 -11.97 -10.82 -5.98
C GLN A 54 -11.18 -10.52 -4.69
N LEU A 55 -11.55 -11.17 -3.59
CA LEU A 55 -10.85 -11.14 -2.32
C LEU A 55 -9.39 -11.55 -2.46
N THR A 56 -9.10 -12.60 -3.22
CA THR A 56 -7.72 -13.06 -3.42
C THR A 56 -6.83 -11.97 -4.04
N LEU A 57 -7.34 -11.22 -5.01
CA LEU A 57 -6.61 -10.11 -5.62
C LEU A 57 -6.45 -8.93 -4.67
N ALA A 58 -7.50 -8.58 -3.92
CA ALA A 58 -7.41 -7.56 -2.88
C ALA A 58 -6.36 -7.93 -1.82
N LEU A 59 -6.30 -9.18 -1.40
CA LEU A 59 -5.30 -9.66 -0.42
C LEU A 59 -3.88 -9.61 -0.99
N VAL A 60 -3.68 -9.95 -2.27
CA VAL A 60 -2.38 -9.80 -2.93
C VAL A 60 -1.95 -8.34 -2.95
N GLU A 61 -2.84 -7.44 -3.39
CA GLU A 61 -2.58 -5.99 -3.36
C GLU A 61 -2.22 -5.57 -1.94
N MET A 62 -2.99 -5.96 -0.93
CA MET A 62 -2.80 -5.57 0.46
C MET A 62 -1.50 -6.05 1.10
N VAL A 63 -0.93 -7.17 0.63
CA VAL A 63 0.33 -7.72 1.15
C VAL A 63 1.55 -7.07 0.48
N LEU A 64 1.44 -6.65 -0.77
CA LEU A 64 2.57 -6.05 -1.51
C LEU A 64 3.13 -4.77 -0.85
N PRO A 65 2.31 -3.79 -0.42
CA PRO A 65 2.73 -2.62 0.34
C PRO A 65 3.37 -2.99 1.68
N GLU A 66 2.82 -3.97 2.39
CA GLU A 66 3.39 -4.40 3.68
C GLU A 66 4.80 -4.94 3.49
N ALA A 67 5.00 -5.76 2.45
CA ALA A 67 6.32 -6.27 2.08
C ALA A 67 7.27 -5.13 1.64
N MET A 68 6.76 -4.19 0.84
CA MET A 68 7.51 -3.02 0.36
C MET A 68 7.94 -2.08 1.51
N PHE A 69 7.07 -1.83 2.47
CA PHE A 69 7.32 -0.86 3.56
C PHE A 69 8.00 -1.46 4.78
N SER A 70 7.98 -2.79 4.95
CA SER A 70 8.64 -3.49 6.06
C SER A 70 10.13 -3.80 5.81
N ALA A 71 10.65 -3.46 4.63
CA ALA A 71 11.99 -3.87 4.22
C ALA A 71 13.12 -2.93 4.69
N ASP A 72 14.35 -3.22 4.26
CA ASP A 72 15.51 -2.36 4.53
C ASP A 72 15.29 -0.97 3.92
N GLN A 73 15.17 0.03 4.78
CA GLN A 73 14.94 1.43 4.40
C GLN A 73 16.03 1.97 3.46
N ARG A 74 17.22 1.37 3.41
CA ARG A 74 18.29 1.75 2.46
C ARG A 74 18.01 1.33 1.02
N ALA A 75 17.06 0.41 0.81
CA ALA A 75 16.65 -0.08 -0.49
C ALA A 75 15.24 0.40 -0.89
N CYS A 76 14.67 1.34 -0.14
CA CYS A 76 13.39 1.98 -0.47
C CYS A 76 13.55 3.48 -0.69
N ASP A 77 12.74 4.04 -1.58
CA ASP A 77 12.60 5.49 -1.73
C ASP A 77 11.23 5.85 -2.30
N ASN A 78 10.92 7.13 -2.38
CA ASN A 78 9.76 7.63 -3.10
C ASN A 78 9.99 9.01 -3.70
N ARG A 79 9.08 9.40 -4.59
CA ARG A 79 9.06 10.70 -5.24
C ARG A 79 7.66 11.05 -5.75
N GLU A 80 7.47 12.33 -6.05
CA GLU A 80 6.37 12.76 -6.91
C GLU A 80 6.49 12.12 -8.30
N LEU A 81 5.34 11.74 -8.86
CA LEU A 81 5.22 11.20 -10.20
C LEU A 81 4.62 12.27 -11.12
N ASP A 82 5.50 13.07 -11.74
CA ASP A 82 5.09 13.99 -12.81
C ASP A 82 4.90 13.25 -14.14
N GLU A 83 4.32 13.93 -15.14
CA GLU A 83 4.03 13.35 -16.47
C GLU A 83 5.26 12.78 -17.18
N VAL A 84 6.45 13.36 -16.97
CA VAL A 84 7.70 12.90 -17.60
C VAL A 84 8.20 11.63 -16.92
N ALA A 85 8.14 11.60 -15.59
CA ALA A 85 8.48 10.43 -14.80
C ALA A 85 7.50 9.28 -15.05
N ASP A 86 6.20 9.55 -15.22
CA ASP A 86 5.20 8.54 -15.58
C ASP A 86 5.47 7.91 -16.95
N ALA A 87 5.74 8.72 -17.97
CA ALA A 87 6.11 8.22 -19.29
C ALA A 87 7.36 7.34 -19.23
N THR A 88 8.36 7.74 -18.43
CA THR A 88 9.60 6.97 -18.24
C THR A 88 9.36 5.68 -17.45
N LEU A 89 8.44 5.69 -16.48
CA LEU A 89 8.03 4.50 -15.74
C LEU A 89 7.40 3.46 -16.68
N ILE A 90 6.47 3.90 -17.54
CA ILE A 90 5.74 3.05 -18.48
C ILE A 90 6.68 2.45 -19.54
N ASP A 91 7.62 3.23 -20.08
CA ASP A 91 8.61 2.73 -21.04
C ASP A 91 9.68 1.85 -20.35
N GLY A 92 9.93 2.12 -19.07
CA GLY A 92 11.06 1.57 -18.34
C GLY A 92 10.78 0.23 -17.67
N PHE A 93 9.59 0.05 -17.12
CA PHE A 93 9.29 -1.02 -16.17
C PHE A 93 8.10 -1.85 -16.63
N GLU A 94 8.13 -3.13 -16.30
CA GLU A 94 7.05 -4.05 -16.65
C GLU A 94 5.85 -3.79 -15.74
N ARG A 95 4.71 -3.42 -16.32
CA ARG A 95 3.45 -3.36 -15.58
C ARG A 95 3.07 -4.78 -15.14
N LEU A 96 2.91 -4.99 -13.83
CA LEU A 96 2.46 -6.28 -13.32
C LEU A 96 1.04 -6.59 -13.83
N PRO A 97 0.72 -7.86 -14.12
CA PRO A 97 -0.61 -8.28 -14.61
C PRO A 97 -1.65 -8.32 -13.48
N LEU A 98 -1.68 -7.26 -12.67
CA LEU A 98 -2.67 -7.01 -11.64
C LEU A 98 -3.71 -6.04 -12.20
N PRO A 99 -4.98 -6.14 -11.74
CA PRO A 99 -5.99 -5.15 -12.13
C PRO A 99 -5.59 -3.77 -11.62
N ASP A 100 -6.26 -2.76 -12.18
CA ASP A 100 -6.24 -1.43 -11.62
C ASP A 100 -7.06 -1.43 -10.32
N PHE A 101 -6.41 -1.10 -9.20
CA PHE A 101 -7.06 -0.98 -7.90
C PHE A 101 -7.39 0.48 -7.61
N PRO A 102 -8.53 0.80 -6.98
CA PRO A 102 -8.78 2.15 -6.51
C PRO A 102 -7.69 2.57 -5.52
N PHE A 103 -7.13 3.77 -5.70
CA PHE A 103 -6.26 4.35 -4.70
C PHE A 103 -7.12 4.83 -3.53
N TRP A 104 -7.03 4.18 -2.37
CA TRP A 104 -7.96 4.44 -1.26
C TRP A 104 -7.94 5.90 -0.78
N ALA A 105 -6.81 6.60 -0.85
CA ALA A 105 -6.73 8.01 -0.44
C ALA A 105 -7.24 8.98 -1.53
N GLY A 106 -7.51 8.48 -2.73
CA GLY A 106 -7.99 9.23 -3.89
C GLY A 106 -8.88 8.34 -4.77
N LEU A 107 -10.03 7.88 -4.24
CA LEU A 107 -10.89 6.91 -4.93
C LEU A 107 -11.43 7.38 -6.28
N ASP A 108 -11.39 8.69 -6.54
CA ASP A 108 -11.83 9.32 -7.79
C ASP A 108 -10.64 9.75 -8.68
N GLU A 109 -9.41 9.46 -8.25
CA GLU A 109 -8.17 9.71 -8.99
C GLU A 109 -7.82 8.53 -9.90
N SER A 110 -6.63 8.57 -10.51
CA SER A 110 -6.12 7.44 -11.29
C SER A 110 -5.97 6.20 -10.39
N PRO A 111 -6.01 4.99 -10.96
CA PRO A 111 -5.84 3.78 -10.15
C PRO A 111 -4.43 3.66 -9.61
N LEU A 112 -4.30 2.84 -8.58
CA LEU A 112 -3.03 2.32 -8.10
C LEU A 112 -2.49 1.30 -9.12
N ARG A 113 -1.20 1.44 -9.45
CA ARG A 113 -0.53 0.63 -10.47
C ARG A 113 0.77 0.04 -9.94
N TRP A 114 1.01 -1.25 -10.22
CA TRP A 114 2.24 -1.94 -9.85
C TRP A 114 3.13 -2.20 -11.05
N PHE A 115 4.42 -1.94 -10.89
CA PHE A 115 5.45 -2.21 -11.88
C PHE A 115 6.62 -2.99 -11.28
N ALA A 116 7.34 -3.70 -12.13
CA ALA A 116 8.54 -4.43 -11.74
C ALA A 116 9.68 -4.21 -12.73
N GLY A 117 10.90 -4.42 -12.25
CA GLY A 117 12.09 -4.50 -13.07
C GLY A 117 13.09 -5.48 -12.44
N PRO A 118 14.30 -5.60 -13.01
CA PRO A 118 15.37 -6.36 -12.38
C PRO A 118 15.60 -5.88 -10.94
N ASP A 119 15.30 -6.75 -9.98
CA ASP A 119 15.49 -6.50 -8.54
C ASP A 119 14.74 -5.28 -7.98
N VAL A 120 13.61 -4.88 -8.57
CA VAL A 120 12.79 -3.77 -8.07
C VAL A 120 11.29 -4.01 -8.23
N LEU A 121 10.54 -3.56 -7.23
CA LEU A 121 9.09 -3.39 -7.24
C LEU A 121 8.78 -1.89 -7.11
N LEU A 122 7.88 -1.38 -7.94
CA LEU A 122 7.43 0.00 -7.91
C LEU A 122 5.90 0.05 -7.79
N ARG A 123 5.41 1.06 -7.08
CA ARG A 123 3.99 1.31 -6.86
C ARG A 123 3.70 2.77 -7.17
N ASP A 124 2.86 2.98 -8.17
CA ASP A 124 2.28 4.29 -8.46
C ASP A 124 0.93 4.42 -7.72
N ASP A 125 0.87 5.42 -6.85
CA ASP A 125 -0.32 5.85 -6.11
C ASP A 125 -1.03 6.97 -6.88
N GLY A 126 -1.96 6.56 -7.73
CA GLY A 126 -2.91 7.47 -8.36
C GLY A 126 -2.32 8.45 -9.39
N GLY A 127 -1.15 8.15 -9.94
CA GLY A 127 -0.48 9.00 -10.91
C GLY A 127 0.20 10.23 -10.30
N GLY A 128 0.21 10.35 -8.96
CA GLY A 128 0.81 11.49 -8.26
C GLY A 128 2.05 11.14 -7.46
N TRP A 129 2.22 9.88 -7.06
CA TRP A 129 3.30 9.47 -6.17
C TRP A 129 3.85 8.09 -6.52
N LEU A 130 5.17 7.95 -6.53
CA LEU A 130 5.84 6.70 -6.85
C LEU A 130 6.64 6.20 -5.64
N TRP A 131 6.32 5.00 -5.19
CA TRP A 131 7.13 4.24 -4.24
C TRP A 131 8.01 3.23 -4.97
N VAL A 132 9.22 3.04 -4.45
CA VAL A 132 10.18 2.08 -4.97
C VAL A 132 10.75 1.26 -3.82
N HIS A 133 10.79 -0.05 -4.04
CA HIS A 133 11.55 -0.98 -3.22
C HIS A 133 12.43 -1.84 -4.12
N ALA A 134 13.74 -1.73 -3.94
CA ALA A 134 14.72 -2.57 -4.59
C ALA A 134 15.19 -3.71 -3.67
N ARG A 135 15.74 -4.78 -4.24
CA ARG A 135 16.35 -5.87 -3.47
C ARG A 135 17.58 -5.39 -2.70
N THR A 136 18.33 -4.44 -3.26
CA THR A 136 19.54 -3.86 -2.68
C THR A 136 19.62 -2.35 -2.89
N PRO A 137 20.42 -1.61 -2.10
CA PRO A 137 20.65 -0.18 -2.32
C PRO A 137 21.23 0.15 -3.70
N GLU A 138 22.05 -0.74 -4.27
CA GLU A 138 22.63 -0.57 -5.61
C GLU A 138 21.56 -0.69 -6.70
N ALA A 139 20.63 -1.63 -6.57
CA ALA A 139 19.49 -1.74 -7.47
C ALA A 139 18.57 -0.51 -7.37
N LEU A 140 18.38 0.06 -6.17
CA LEU A 140 17.67 1.33 -6.01
C LEU A 140 18.37 2.48 -6.73
N GLN A 141 19.71 2.53 -6.67
CA GLN A 141 20.47 3.56 -7.38
C GLN A 141 20.28 3.48 -8.90
N VAL A 142 20.24 2.27 -9.47
CA VAL A 142 19.92 2.07 -10.90
C VAL A 142 18.53 2.61 -11.24
N VAL A 143 17.54 2.44 -10.36
CA VAL A 143 16.20 3.02 -10.55
C VAL A 143 16.25 4.54 -10.56
N ARG A 144 16.99 5.17 -9.63
CA ARG A 144 17.15 6.63 -9.58
C ARG A 144 17.84 7.20 -10.82
N GLU A 145 18.79 6.46 -11.39
CA GLU A 145 19.46 6.84 -12.63
C GLU A 145 18.53 6.74 -13.84
N ARG A 146 17.64 5.74 -13.85
CA ARG A 146 16.66 5.55 -14.92
C ARG A 146 15.46 6.50 -14.82
N LEU A 147 15.07 6.85 -13.60
CA LEU A 147 13.99 7.80 -13.26
C LEU A 147 14.61 9.03 -12.58
N PRO A 148 15.29 9.91 -13.34
CA PRO A 148 15.96 11.08 -12.77
C PRO A 148 14.94 12.05 -12.15
N GLY A 149 15.29 12.67 -11.03
CA GLY A 149 14.44 13.63 -10.33
C GLY A 149 14.75 13.74 -8.84
N GLY A 150 13.88 14.45 -8.11
CA GLY A 150 13.96 14.60 -6.67
C GLY A 150 13.43 13.37 -5.95
N TRP A 151 14.29 12.72 -5.15
CA TRP A 151 13.95 11.57 -4.33
C TRP A 151 13.96 11.94 -2.85
N MET A 152 12.99 11.47 -2.08
CA MET A 152 12.72 11.99 -0.73
C MET A 152 13.69 11.45 0.33
N PHE A 153 14.18 10.23 0.19
CA PHE A 153 15.14 9.63 1.13
C PHE A 153 16.59 9.66 0.63
N GLY A 154 16.83 10.25 -0.55
CA GLY A 154 18.04 10.08 -1.36
C GLY A 154 19.11 11.18 -1.34
N ALA A 155 19.06 12.17 -0.43
CA ALA A 155 20.17 13.11 -0.21
C ALA A 155 20.22 13.62 1.24
N SER A 156 20.95 12.89 2.10
CA SER A 156 21.46 13.33 3.42
C SER A 156 20.74 14.51 4.11
N ALA A 157 19.58 14.27 4.72
CA ALA A 157 19.08 14.92 5.95
C ALA A 157 17.72 14.30 6.30
N GLY A 158 17.59 13.68 7.48
CA GLY A 158 16.27 13.27 7.97
C GLY A 158 15.40 14.48 8.30
N PRO A 159 14.07 14.43 8.07
CA PRO A 159 13.15 15.39 8.65
C PRO A 159 12.77 14.96 10.10
N PRO A 160 12.59 15.90 11.03
CA PRO A 160 12.15 15.57 12.38
C PRO A 160 10.66 15.23 12.37
N GLY A 161 10.27 14.09 12.95
CA GLY A 161 8.97 13.99 13.60
C GLY A 161 7.99 12.90 13.15
N CYS A 162 8.32 12.02 12.20
CA CYS A 162 7.43 10.91 11.86
C CYS A 162 8.20 9.58 11.89
N ASN A 163 8.41 9.06 13.09
CA ASN A 163 8.66 7.65 13.46
C ASN A 163 9.52 7.57 14.73
N GLN A 164 8.87 7.75 15.88
CA GLN A 164 9.26 6.97 17.04
C GLN A 164 8.20 5.89 17.24
N PRO A 165 8.57 4.59 17.33
CA PRO A 165 7.65 3.62 17.88
C PRO A 165 7.35 4.05 19.32
N VAL A 166 6.07 4.28 19.63
CA VAL A 166 5.66 4.45 21.01
C VAL A 166 5.95 3.12 21.70
N ALA A 167 7.07 3.06 22.42
CA ALA A 167 7.35 1.96 23.32
C ALA A 167 6.18 1.91 24.31
N ARG A 168 5.30 0.91 24.16
CA ARG A 168 4.33 0.58 25.19
C ARG A 168 5.13 0.13 26.42
N THR A 169 5.33 1.04 27.36
CA THR A 169 5.70 0.67 28.72
C THR A 169 4.56 -0.18 29.27
N VAL A 170 4.80 -1.49 29.39
CA VAL A 170 3.94 -2.39 30.15
C VAL A 170 4.07 -1.98 31.61
N ALA A 171 3.07 -1.26 32.13
CA ALA A 171 2.95 -1.03 33.56
C ALA A 171 2.70 -2.37 34.24
N GLN A 172 3.62 -2.79 35.12
CA GLN A 172 3.41 -3.90 36.03
C GLN A 172 2.22 -3.58 36.95
N VAL A 173 1.25 -4.47 37.00
CA VAL A 173 0.16 -4.44 37.99
C VAL A 173 0.78 -4.74 39.37
N PRO A 174 0.61 -3.88 40.39
CA PRO A 174 1.04 -4.22 41.74
C PRO A 174 0.08 -5.27 42.31
N ALA A 175 0.66 -6.34 42.86
CA ALA A 175 -0.07 -7.32 43.63
C ALA A 175 -0.64 -6.70 44.91
N SER A 176 -1.93 -6.89 45.16
CA SER A 176 -2.56 -6.86 46.48
C SER A 176 -3.74 -7.81 46.47
#